data_AF-A0A972W002-F1
#
_entry.id   AF-A0A972W002-F1
#
_cell.length_a   1.000
_cell.length_b   1.000
_cell.length_c   1.000
_cell.angle_alpha   90.00
_cell.angle_beta   90.00
_cell.angle_gamma   90.00
#
_symmetry.space_group_name_H-M   'P 1'
#
loop_
_entity.id
_entity.type
_entity.pdbx_description
1 polymer ?
#
loop_
_entity_poly.entity_id
_entity_poly.type
_entity_poly.pdbx_seq_one_letter_code
_entity_poly.pdbx_strand_id
1 'polypeptide(L)'
;MSQPLNIIIVERTGALKSLSIKDFKEEELFKKCGFKKSEDFISQTEWNVKYDSKKYFIKVFAKTEGRANSENKYDFPPPIDSKLFFGSCAIVAYLKNNDGTIVFTNLSLQLWDKIYEKLFGGFEDLVATAAEDDDEEDELANVPKEKKTKQGYLKDGFVVDSSETEEDEHDTEDDDVTEDDDDTDDSDKQEDEDLLIDDIGSELSEEKYDYDSDNVENKK
;
A
#
# COMPACT_ATOMS: atom_id res chain seq x y z
N MET A 1 -5.64 -11.37 33.08
CA MET A 1 -4.96 -10.16 32.56
C MET A 1 -4.97 -10.29 31.04
N SER A 2 -5.81 -9.52 30.35
CA SER A 2 -5.85 -9.56 28.87
C SER A 2 -4.51 -9.05 28.34
N GLN A 3 -3.85 -9.82 27.48
CA GLN A 3 -2.62 -9.35 26.85
C GLN A 3 -2.96 -8.23 25.86
N PRO A 4 -2.16 -7.16 25.79
CA PRO A 4 -2.36 -6.11 24.80
C PRO A 4 -2.23 -6.69 23.40
N LEU A 5 -3.15 -6.30 22.53
CA LEU A 5 -3.18 -6.65 21.12
C LEU A 5 -2.66 -5.49 20.29
N ASN A 6 -1.60 -5.73 19.52
CA ASN A 6 -1.07 -4.80 18.55
C ASN A 6 -1.81 -4.96 17.22
N ILE A 7 -2.35 -3.85 16.74
CA ILE A 7 -2.98 -3.72 15.43
C ILE A 7 -2.24 -2.64 14.62
N ILE A 8 -2.50 -2.57 13.33
CA ILE A 8 -1.95 -1.53 12.46
C ILE A 8 -3.08 -0.59 12.04
N ILE A 9 -2.84 0.71 12.18
CA ILE A 9 -3.68 1.77 11.65
C ILE A 9 -2.99 2.34 10.43
N VAL A 10 -3.68 2.31 9.31
CA VAL A 10 -3.25 2.94 8.06
C VAL A 10 -3.81 4.35 8.05
N GLU A 11 -2.96 5.36 8.18
CA GLU A 11 -3.39 6.75 8.13
C GLU A 11 -3.79 7.14 6.71
N ARG A 12 -4.61 8.19 6.56
CA ARG A 12 -5.04 8.70 5.24
C ARG A 12 -3.86 9.04 4.31
N THR A 13 -2.71 9.39 4.89
CA THR A 13 -1.47 9.73 4.16
C THR A 13 -0.81 8.52 3.52
N GLY A 14 -1.20 7.30 3.90
CA GLY A 14 -0.54 6.05 3.54
C GLY A 14 0.44 5.55 4.61
N ALA A 15 0.66 6.29 5.69
CA ALA A 15 1.57 5.88 6.77
C ALA A 15 0.98 4.75 7.62
N LEU A 16 1.81 3.75 7.95
CA LEU A 16 1.44 2.64 8.83
C LEU A 16 1.85 2.95 10.28
N LYS A 17 0.89 2.84 11.20
CA LYS A 17 1.10 3.10 12.63
C LYS A 17 0.69 1.90 13.46
N SER A 18 1.59 1.40 14.31
CA SER A 18 1.23 0.34 15.26
C SER A 18 0.49 0.91 16.47
N LEU A 19 -0.60 0.25 16.88
CA LEU A 19 -1.41 0.63 18.03
C LEU A 19 -1.64 -0.58 18.95
N SER A 20 -1.27 -0.43 20.23
CA SER A 20 -1.48 -1.44 21.26
C SER A 20 -2.80 -1.22 22.01
N ILE A 21 -3.71 -2.20 21.99
CA ILE A 21 -5.03 -2.16 22.62
C ILE A 21 -5.14 -3.24 23.71
N LYS A 22 -5.37 -2.85 24.97
CA LYS A 22 -5.48 -3.79 26.10
C LYS A 22 -6.79 -4.60 26.12
N ASP A 23 -7.89 -3.96 25.72
CA ASP A 23 -9.23 -4.55 25.67
C ASP A 23 -9.74 -4.39 24.23
N PHE A 24 -9.44 -5.38 23.38
CA PHE A 24 -9.76 -5.32 21.96
C PHE A 24 -11.25 -5.59 21.75
N LYS A 25 -11.92 -4.66 21.08
CA LYS A 25 -13.29 -4.82 20.60
C LYS A 25 -13.37 -4.32 19.17
N GLU A 26 -13.85 -5.16 18.26
CA GLU A 26 -14.03 -4.80 16.85
C GLU A 26 -14.92 -3.56 16.70
N GLU A 27 -15.97 -3.46 17.51
CA GLU A 27 -16.88 -2.32 17.55
C GLU A 27 -16.21 -1.01 17.99
N GLU A 28 -15.06 -1.04 18.66
CA GLU A 28 -14.36 0.19 19.07
C GLU A 28 -13.23 0.58 18.10
N LEU A 29 -12.96 -0.23 17.08
CA LEU A 29 -11.92 0.04 16.07
C LEU A 29 -12.16 1.36 15.34
N PHE A 30 -13.41 1.68 15.00
CA PHE A 30 -13.72 2.92 14.30
C PHE A 30 -13.27 4.16 15.10
N LYS A 31 -13.36 4.12 16.43
CA LYS A 31 -12.88 5.19 17.31
C LYS A 31 -11.36 5.31 17.27
N LYS A 32 -10.66 4.19 17.18
CA LYS A 32 -9.19 4.14 17.04
C LYS A 32 -8.72 4.69 15.69
N CYS A 33 -9.52 4.52 14.64
CA CYS A 33 -9.31 5.14 13.34
C CYS A 33 -9.74 6.63 13.27
N GLY A 34 -10.21 7.23 14.37
CA GLY A 34 -10.60 8.64 14.43
C GLY A 34 -12.01 8.94 13.95
N PHE A 35 -12.86 7.93 13.72
CA PHE A 35 -14.25 8.14 13.32
C PHE A 35 -15.15 8.39 14.53
N LYS A 36 -16.14 9.29 14.35
CA LYS A 36 -17.18 9.57 15.35
C LYS A 36 -18.32 8.55 15.33
N LYS A 37 -18.52 7.92 14.17
CA LYS A 37 -19.58 6.94 13.91
C LYS A 37 -18.96 5.66 13.38
N SER A 38 -19.60 4.54 13.67
CA SER A 38 -19.31 3.24 13.06
C SER A 38 -19.96 3.06 11.69
N GLU A 39 -20.88 3.96 11.29
CA GLU A 39 -21.54 3.91 9.98
C GLU A 39 -20.49 3.88 8.86
N ASP A 40 -20.63 2.86 7.99
CA ASP A 40 -19.75 2.52 6.86
C ASP A 40 -18.33 2.01 7.20
N PHE A 41 -17.97 1.89 8.47
CA PHE A 41 -16.70 1.28 8.88
C PHE A 41 -16.88 -0.23 9.03
N ILE A 42 -16.74 -0.95 7.93
CA ILE A 42 -16.96 -2.41 7.85
C ILE A 42 -15.69 -3.15 7.44
N SER A 43 -15.68 -4.47 7.64
CA SER A 43 -14.62 -5.32 7.12
C SER A 43 -14.74 -5.46 5.60
N GLN A 44 -13.68 -5.12 4.88
CA GLN A 44 -13.65 -5.07 3.42
C GLN A 44 -13.15 -6.37 2.80
N THR A 45 -12.08 -6.90 3.37
CA THR A 45 -11.41 -8.12 2.89
C THR A 45 -10.80 -8.87 4.05
N GLU A 46 -10.68 -10.17 3.83
CA GLU A 46 -9.94 -11.10 4.68
C GLU A 46 -8.99 -11.94 3.82
N TRP A 47 -7.71 -11.89 4.15
CA TRP A 47 -6.69 -12.72 3.52
C TRP A 47 -6.28 -13.88 4.41
N ASN A 48 -6.02 -15.04 3.82
CA ASN A 48 -5.49 -16.20 4.53
C ASN A 48 -4.05 -16.51 4.10
N VAL A 49 -3.08 -16.19 4.95
CA VAL A 49 -1.65 -16.32 4.62
C VAL A 49 -0.99 -17.33 5.53
N LYS A 50 -0.23 -18.26 4.95
CA LYS A 50 0.61 -19.20 5.69
C LYS A 50 1.99 -18.58 5.89
N TYR A 51 2.36 -18.32 7.13
CA TYR A 51 3.66 -17.80 7.52
C TYR A 51 4.16 -18.54 8.76
N ASP A 52 5.42 -18.96 8.75
CA ASP A 52 6.04 -19.67 9.89
C ASP A 52 5.20 -20.87 10.40
N SER A 53 4.74 -21.71 9.47
CA SER A 53 3.87 -22.88 9.74
C SER A 53 2.52 -22.57 10.42
N LYS A 54 2.14 -21.29 10.56
CA LYS A 54 0.85 -20.85 11.10
C LYS A 54 0.01 -20.21 10.00
N LYS A 55 -1.31 -20.37 10.09
CA LYS A 55 -2.28 -19.77 9.17
C LYS A 55 -2.84 -18.49 9.78
N TYR A 56 -2.32 -17.35 9.31
CA TYR A 56 -2.79 -16.03 9.69
C TYR A 56 -3.96 -15.63 8.81
N PHE A 57 -4.95 -15.00 9.45
CA PHE A 57 -6.06 -14.34 8.79
C PHE A 57 -5.93 -12.84 9.03
N ILE A 58 -5.75 -12.07 7.95
CA ILE A 58 -5.62 -10.63 8.03
C ILE A 58 -6.90 -9.99 7.55
N LYS A 59 -7.49 -9.14 8.38
CA LYS A 59 -8.77 -8.49 8.11
C LYS A 59 -8.59 -6.97 8.10
N VAL A 60 -9.12 -6.33 7.07
CA VAL A 60 -9.07 -4.86 6.92
C VAL A 60 -10.44 -4.28 7.16
N PHE A 61 -10.50 -3.30 8.07
CA PHE A 61 -11.67 -2.48 8.30
C PHE A 61 -11.42 -1.09 7.75
N ALA A 62 -12.31 -0.65 6.88
CA ALA A 62 -12.18 0.64 6.21
C ALA A 62 -13.53 1.21 5.84
N LYS A 63 -13.55 2.53 5.63
CA LYS A 63 -14.72 3.28 5.19
C LYS A 63 -14.67 3.45 3.67
N THR A 64 -15.73 3.08 2.96
CA THR A 64 -15.82 3.22 1.50
C THR A 64 -16.46 4.54 1.05
N GLU A 65 -17.07 5.28 1.97
CA GLU A 65 -17.64 6.59 1.68
C GLU A 65 -16.95 7.70 2.47
N GLY A 66 -16.61 8.80 1.82
CA GLY A 66 -15.98 9.94 2.47
C GLY A 66 -16.08 11.22 1.66
N ARG A 67 -15.41 12.26 2.16
CA ARG A 67 -15.32 13.54 1.45
C ARG A 67 -14.16 13.47 0.46
N ALA A 68 -14.25 14.23 -0.62
CA ALA A 68 -13.11 14.44 -1.50
C ALA A 68 -11.89 14.94 -0.71
N ASN A 69 -10.69 14.50 -1.07
CA ASN A 69 -9.42 14.75 -0.37
C ASN A 69 -9.29 14.06 1.00
N SER A 70 -10.15 13.09 1.29
CA SER A 70 -10.01 12.22 2.47
C SER A 70 -9.73 10.77 2.09
N GLU A 71 -9.39 10.50 0.84
CA GLU A 71 -9.00 9.19 0.34
C GLU A 71 -7.73 8.72 1.06
N ASN A 72 -7.70 7.42 1.38
CA ASN A 72 -6.53 6.75 1.90
C ASN A 72 -5.57 6.46 0.74
N LYS A 73 -4.31 6.86 0.88
CA LYS A 73 -3.28 6.71 -0.16
C LYS A 73 -2.50 5.40 -0.06
N TYR A 74 -2.82 4.52 0.88
CA TYR A 74 -2.15 3.24 1.03
C TYR A 74 -2.60 2.26 -0.05
N ASP A 75 -1.62 1.62 -0.69
CA ASP A 75 -1.87 0.60 -1.69
C ASP A 75 -2.06 -0.77 -1.04
N PHE A 76 -3.31 -1.23 -0.97
CA PHE A 76 -3.65 -2.50 -0.33
C PHE A 76 -3.49 -3.67 -1.31
N PRO A 77 -3.21 -4.88 -0.81
CA PRO A 77 -3.12 -6.04 -1.69
C PRO A 77 -4.44 -6.38 -2.39
N PRO A 78 -4.38 -7.11 -3.53
CA PRO A 78 -5.57 -7.66 -4.15
C PRO A 78 -6.40 -8.47 -3.14
N PRO A 79 -7.74 -8.40 -3.16
CA PRO A 79 -8.63 -7.85 -4.20
C PRO A 79 -9.15 -6.42 -3.91
N ILE A 80 -8.47 -5.65 -3.06
CA ILE A 80 -8.92 -4.29 -2.67
C ILE A 80 -7.94 -3.20 -3.13
N ASP A 81 -6.95 -3.56 -3.93
CA ASP A 81 -5.99 -2.69 -4.62
C ASP A 81 -6.70 -1.60 -5.44
N SER A 82 -7.78 -1.97 -6.13
CA SER A 82 -8.59 -1.04 -6.93
C SER A 82 -9.65 -0.29 -6.12
N LYS A 83 -9.85 -0.64 -4.84
CA LYS A 83 -10.91 -0.05 -4.00
C LYS A 83 -10.39 1.20 -3.29
N LEU A 84 -11.11 2.31 -3.50
CA LEU A 84 -10.83 3.56 -2.81
C LEU A 84 -11.45 3.54 -1.40
N PHE A 85 -10.61 3.76 -0.39
CA PHE A 85 -11.05 3.93 1.00
C PHE A 85 -10.88 5.37 1.46
N PHE A 86 -11.62 5.77 2.50
CA PHE A 86 -11.59 7.12 3.05
C PHE A 86 -11.22 7.12 4.52
N GLY A 87 -10.37 8.08 4.92
CA GLY A 87 -9.86 8.23 6.26
C GLY A 87 -8.82 7.17 6.61
N SER A 88 -8.75 6.80 7.89
CA SER A 88 -7.81 5.79 8.37
C SER A 88 -8.44 4.40 8.33
N CYS A 89 -7.65 3.39 7.98
CA CYS A 89 -8.08 1.98 7.98
C CYS A 89 -7.45 1.24 9.16
N ALA A 90 -8.07 0.16 9.63
CA ALA A 90 -7.51 -0.74 10.62
C ALA A 90 -7.21 -2.11 10.00
N ILE A 91 -6.01 -2.62 10.27
CA ILE A 91 -5.59 -3.97 9.90
C ILE A 91 -5.43 -4.77 11.19
N VAL A 92 -6.13 -5.90 11.26
CA VAL A 92 -6.07 -6.83 12.39
C VAL A 92 -5.69 -8.22 11.91
N ALA A 93 -4.93 -8.93 12.74
CA ALA A 93 -4.55 -10.31 12.49
C ALA A 93 -5.20 -11.24 13.51
N TYR A 94 -5.63 -12.40 13.05
CA TYR A 94 -6.12 -13.46 13.91
C TYR A 94 -5.74 -14.84 13.38
N LEU A 95 -5.78 -15.82 14.27
CA LEU A 95 -5.55 -17.23 13.99
C LEU A 95 -6.86 -17.98 14.19
N LYS A 96 -7.14 -18.92 13.28
CA LYS A 96 -8.29 -19.82 13.40
C LYS A 96 -7.80 -21.16 13.95
N ASN A 97 -8.28 -21.54 15.14
CA ASN A 97 -7.99 -22.84 15.72
C ASN A 97 -8.80 -23.94 15.02
N ASN A 98 -8.38 -25.20 15.21
CA ASN A 98 -9.06 -26.37 14.66
C ASN A 98 -10.52 -26.47 15.15
N ASP A 99 -10.81 -25.95 16.35
CA ASP A 99 -12.16 -25.91 16.94
C ASP A 99 -13.03 -24.77 16.37
N GLY A 100 -12.53 -24.01 15.39
CA GLY A 100 -13.23 -22.87 14.78
C GLY A 100 -13.15 -21.57 15.58
N THR A 101 -12.53 -21.58 16.76
CA THR A 101 -12.33 -20.38 17.59
C THR A 101 -11.35 -19.42 16.94
N ILE A 102 -11.71 -18.14 16.90
CA ILE A 102 -10.87 -17.03 16.43
C ILE A 102 -10.06 -16.49 17.61
N VAL A 103 -8.74 -16.44 17.45
CA VAL A 103 -7.83 -15.84 18.43
C VAL A 103 -7.07 -14.71 17.76
N PHE A 104 -7.36 -13.47 18.15
CA PHE A 104 -6.61 -12.31 17.70
C PHE A 104 -5.15 -12.40 18.14
N THR A 105 -4.24 -12.05 17.23
CA THR A 105 -2.80 -12.12 17.45
C THR A 105 -2.15 -10.77 17.17
N ASN A 106 -0.98 -10.56 17.76
CA ASN A 106 -0.22 -9.33 17.59
C ASN A 106 0.27 -9.21 16.15
N LEU A 107 -0.09 -8.10 15.50
CA LEU A 107 0.41 -7.73 14.18
C LEU A 107 1.46 -6.62 14.32
N SER A 108 2.73 -6.97 14.14
CA SER A 108 3.82 -6.00 14.02
C SER A 108 3.96 -5.54 12.57
N LEU A 109 4.56 -4.36 12.36
CA LEU A 109 4.83 -3.83 11.01
C LEU A 109 5.70 -4.81 10.21
N GLN A 110 6.78 -5.33 10.81
CA GLN A 110 7.66 -6.31 10.17
C GLN A 110 6.93 -7.59 9.71
N LEU A 111 5.96 -8.07 10.50
CA LEU A 111 5.15 -9.23 10.12
C LEU A 111 4.18 -8.87 9.00
N TRP A 112 3.57 -7.67 9.07
CA TRP A 112 2.70 -7.18 8.01
C TRP A 112 3.45 -7.02 6.70
N ASP A 113 4.66 -6.45 6.67
CA ASP A 113 5.46 -6.29 5.46
C ASP A 113 5.72 -7.65 4.78
N LYS A 114 6.07 -8.67 5.56
CA LYS A 114 6.26 -10.04 5.05
C LYS A 114 4.98 -10.67 4.50
N ILE A 115 3.84 -10.36 5.10
CA ILE A 115 2.53 -10.82 4.62
C ILE A 115 2.14 -10.04 3.37
N TYR A 116 2.35 -8.73 3.37
CA TYR A 116 2.08 -7.81 2.28
C TYR A 116 2.82 -8.23 1.02
N GLU A 117 4.14 -8.47 1.12
CA GLU A 117 4.95 -9.00 0.02
C GLU A 117 4.31 -10.27 -0.57
N LYS A 118 3.96 -11.25 0.27
CA LYS A 118 3.31 -12.49 -0.19
C LYS A 118 1.94 -12.26 -0.85
N LEU A 119 1.16 -11.29 -0.37
CA LEU A 119 -0.16 -10.99 -0.91
C LEU A 119 -0.09 -10.27 -2.26
N PHE A 120 0.98 -9.52 -2.51
CA PHE A 120 1.26 -8.88 -3.79
C PHE A 120 1.90 -9.82 -4.83
N GLY A 121 2.06 -11.10 -4.51
CA GLY A 121 2.66 -12.10 -5.38
C GLY A 121 4.05 -12.54 -4.93
N GLY A 122 4.66 -11.84 -3.96
CA GLY A 122 5.98 -12.14 -3.43
C GLY A 122 7.10 -12.00 -4.47
N PHE A 123 8.31 -11.75 -4.03
CA PHE A 123 9.45 -12.29 -4.76
C PHE A 123 9.45 -13.78 -4.45
N GLU A 124 9.15 -14.62 -5.45
CA GLU A 124 9.54 -16.02 -5.37
C GLU A 124 11.04 -16.05 -5.09
N ASP A 125 11.43 -16.83 -4.08
CA ASP A 125 12.84 -17.04 -3.80
C ASP A 125 13.39 -17.78 -5.02
N LEU A 126 14.12 -17.08 -5.89
CA LEU A 126 14.66 -17.60 -7.17
C LEU A 126 15.38 -18.95 -6.99
N VAL A 127 15.94 -19.20 -5.81
CA VAL A 127 16.61 -20.46 -5.47
C VAL A 127 15.61 -21.60 -5.26
N ALA A 128 14.43 -21.32 -4.72
CA ALA A 128 13.38 -22.30 -4.49
C ALA A 128 12.61 -22.64 -5.78
N THR A 129 12.44 -21.67 -6.69
CA THR A 129 11.70 -21.87 -7.94
C THR A 129 12.57 -22.29 -9.12
N ALA A 130 13.90 -22.20 -9.04
CA ALA A 130 14.81 -22.71 -10.07
C ALA A 130 14.62 -24.21 -10.38
N ALA A 131 14.17 -25.01 -9.40
CA ALA A 131 13.89 -26.42 -9.61
C ALA A 131 12.53 -26.68 -10.26
N GLU A 132 11.54 -25.81 -10.04
CA GLU A 132 10.23 -25.91 -10.69
C GLU A 132 10.26 -25.35 -12.12
N ASP A 133 11.11 -24.35 -12.40
CA ASP A 133 11.35 -23.77 -13.73
C ASP A 133 12.05 -24.74 -14.70
N ASP A 134 12.96 -25.59 -14.22
CA ASP A 134 13.60 -26.65 -15.05
C ASP A 134 12.62 -27.77 -15.45
N ASP A 135 11.52 -27.94 -14.70
CA ASP A 135 10.45 -28.90 -14.97
C ASP A 135 9.29 -28.29 -15.79
N GLU A 136 9.33 -27.00 -16.16
CA GLU A 136 8.35 -26.41 -17.08
C GLU A 136 8.56 -26.91 -18.52
N GLU A 137 7.49 -27.41 -19.13
CA GLU A 137 7.55 -27.87 -20.53
C GLU A 137 7.75 -26.67 -21.47
N ASP A 138 8.86 -26.67 -22.22
CA ASP A 138 9.10 -25.69 -23.29
C ASP A 138 7.88 -25.61 -24.22
N GLU A 139 7.15 -24.49 -24.19
CA GLU A 139 5.95 -24.27 -25.00
C GLU A 139 6.21 -24.42 -26.50
N LEU A 140 7.48 -24.20 -26.91
CA LEU A 140 7.90 -24.38 -28.29
C LEU A 140 8.31 -25.84 -28.58
N ALA A 141 8.51 -26.73 -27.61
CA ALA A 141 8.94 -28.12 -27.85
C ALA A 141 8.02 -28.86 -28.84
N ASN A 142 6.71 -28.58 -28.79
CA ASN A 142 5.71 -29.17 -29.67
C ASN A 142 5.53 -28.42 -31.01
N VAL A 143 6.21 -27.30 -31.20
CA VAL A 143 6.16 -26.53 -32.45
C VAL A 143 7.08 -27.17 -33.51
N PRO A 144 6.56 -27.47 -34.71
CA PRO A 144 7.35 -28.01 -35.81
C PRO A 144 8.55 -27.11 -36.17
N LYS A 145 9.70 -27.72 -36.46
CA LYS A 145 10.95 -27.00 -36.81
C LYS A 145 10.80 -26.02 -37.98
N GLU A 146 9.85 -26.26 -38.88
CA GLU A 146 9.56 -25.39 -40.02
C GLU A 146 9.01 -24.02 -39.58
N LYS A 147 8.28 -24.00 -38.46
CA LYS A 147 7.74 -22.80 -37.81
C LYS A 147 8.73 -22.15 -36.85
N LYS A 148 9.91 -22.74 -36.65
CA LYS A 148 10.98 -22.17 -35.83
C LYS A 148 12.11 -21.60 -36.70
N THR A 149 12.80 -20.60 -36.17
CA THR A 149 14.05 -20.08 -36.70
C THR A 149 15.19 -21.06 -36.41
N LYS A 150 16.35 -20.85 -37.05
CA LYS A 150 17.57 -21.63 -36.76
C LYS A 150 18.03 -21.50 -35.30
N GLN A 151 17.61 -20.43 -34.62
CA GLN A 151 17.92 -20.13 -33.22
C GLN A 151 16.84 -20.61 -32.24
N GLY A 152 15.78 -21.26 -32.73
CA GLY A 152 14.73 -21.84 -31.89
C GLY A 152 13.50 -20.96 -31.66
N TYR A 153 13.54 -19.67 -32.00
CA TYR A 153 12.37 -18.77 -31.91
C TYR A 153 11.24 -19.13 -32.88
N LEU A 154 9.99 -18.88 -32.52
CA LEU A 154 8.82 -19.05 -33.38
C LEU A 154 8.78 -17.97 -34.48
N LYS A 155 8.50 -18.35 -35.73
CA LYS A 155 8.34 -17.43 -36.87
C LYS A 155 6.95 -16.77 -36.89
N ASP A 156 6.63 -16.00 -35.85
CA ASP A 156 5.30 -15.37 -35.66
C ASP A 156 5.28 -13.88 -36.11
N GLY A 157 5.99 -13.54 -37.18
CA GLY A 157 6.06 -12.16 -37.70
C GLY A 157 6.88 -11.17 -36.86
N PHE A 158 7.30 -11.55 -35.64
CA PHE A 158 8.19 -10.76 -34.77
C PHE A 158 9.69 -11.03 -35.03
N VAL A 159 10.01 -12.11 -35.74
CA VAL A 159 11.38 -12.45 -36.13
C VAL A 159 11.73 -11.68 -37.39
N VAL A 160 12.60 -10.68 -37.26
CA VAL A 160 13.22 -9.99 -38.40
C VAL A 160 14.29 -10.91 -38.98
N ASP A 161 14.07 -11.42 -40.19
CA ASP A 161 15.09 -12.21 -40.89
C ASP A 161 16.21 -11.26 -41.33
N SER A 162 17.38 -11.36 -40.69
CA SER A 162 18.54 -10.50 -40.97
C SER A 162 19.13 -10.71 -42.38
N SER A 163 18.51 -11.53 -43.23
CA SER A 163 18.94 -11.80 -44.60
C SER A 163 18.15 -11.08 -45.68
N GLU A 164 17.12 -10.30 -45.33
CA GLU A 164 16.41 -9.42 -46.25
C GLU A 164 16.69 -7.96 -45.90
N THR A 165 17.91 -7.52 -46.20
CA THR A 165 18.21 -6.11 -46.38
C THR A 165 17.75 -5.74 -47.79
N GLU A 166 16.46 -5.46 -47.96
CA GLU A 166 16.07 -4.48 -48.97
C GLU A 166 16.25 -3.10 -48.32
N GLU A 167 17.18 -2.34 -48.89
CA GLU A 167 17.44 -0.93 -48.57
C GLU A 167 16.18 -0.13 -48.91
N ASP A 168 15.25 -0.02 -47.97
CA ASP A 168 14.22 1.02 -48.03
C ASP A 168 14.79 2.27 -47.34
N GLU A 169 15.29 3.18 -48.18
CA GLU A 169 15.64 4.56 -47.83
C GLU A 169 14.38 5.28 -47.32
N HIS A 170 14.05 5.11 -46.04
CA HIS A 170 13.11 6.02 -45.39
C HIS A 170 13.89 7.20 -44.81
N ASP A 171 13.84 8.30 -45.57
CA ASP A 171 14.24 9.64 -45.16
C ASP A 171 13.65 9.94 -43.77
N THR A 172 14.51 9.98 -42.76
CA THR A 172 14.15 10.46 -41.42
C THR A 172 14.38 11.96 -41.42
N GLU A 173 13.30 12.72 -41.54
CA GLU A 173 13.29 14.14 -41.23
C GLU A 173 13.76 14.33 -39.78
N ASP A 174 14.86 15.06 -39.67
CA ASP A 174 15.48 15.64 -38.49
C ASP A 174 14.45 16.48 -37.70
N ASP A 175 14.05 16.02 -36.52
CA ASP A 175 13.34 16.85 -35.54
C ASP A 175 14.17 16.89 -34.25
N ASP A 176 14.81 18.05 -34.11
CA ASP A 176 15.73 18.50 -33.08
C ASP A 176 15.04 18.49 -31.70
N VAL A 177 15.49 17.63 -30.78
CA VAL A 177 15.11 17.71 -29.36
C VAL A 177 16.37 17.91 -28.54
N THR A 178 16.44 19.13 -28.00
CA THR A 178 17.47 19.72 -27.16
C THR A 178 17.91 18.85 -25.99
N GLU A 179 19.23 18.78 -25.81
CA GLU A 179 19.97 18.25 -24.66
C GLU A 179 19.53 18.97 -23.37
N ASP A 180 19.12 18.21 -22.35
CA ASP A 180 19.10 18.66 -20.96
C ASP A 180 20.22 17.93 -20.22
N ASP A 181 21.17 18.73 -19.76
CA ASP A 181 22.45 18.37 -19.17
C ASP A 181 22.24 18.17 -17.67
N ASP A 182 22.18 16.91 -17.22
CA ASP A 182 22.11 16.56 -15.80
C ASP A 182 23.50 16.10 -15.34
N ASP A 183 24.24 17.03 -14.72
CA ASP A 183 25.49 16.71 -14.05
C ASP A 183 25.62 17.54 -12.78
N THR A 184 25.26 16.96 -11.63
CA THR A 184 26.00 17.18 -10.36
C THR A 184 25.62 16.13 -9.31
N ASP A 185 26.37 15.02 -9.33
CA ASP A 185 26.70 14.24 -8.14
C ASP A 185 27.83 14.98 -7.39
N ASP A 186 27.59 15.39 -6.14
CA ASP A 186 28.69 15.48 -5.17
C ASP A 186 28.22 15.11 -3.77
N SER A 187 28.97 14.18 -3.21
CA SER A 187 28.76 13.55 -1.92
C SER A 187 29.66 14.20 -0.86
N ASP A 188 29.20 14.14 0.40
CA ASP A 188 30.04 14.03 1.61
C ASP A 188 30.82 15.28 2.13
N LYS A 189 30.33 15.89 3.23
CA LYS A 189 30.86 15.73 4.62
C LYS A 189 30.64 16.93 5.58
N GLN A 190 30.28 16.52 6.82
CA GLN A 190 30.73 16.97 8.15
C GLN A 190 30.16 18.23 8.85
N GLU A 191 29.70 17.93 10.08
CA GLU A 191 29.95 18.63 11.37
C GLU A 191 29.01 19.75 11.85
N ASP A 192 28.27 19.41 12.91
CA ASP A 192 28.02 20.15 14.16
C ASP A 192 27.81 21.67 14.10
N GLU A 193 26.55 22.11 14.29
CA GLU A 193 26.27 23.31 15.08
C GLU A 193 24.87 23.27 15.72
N ASP A 194 24.86 23.30 17.06
CA ASP A 194 23.70 23.55 17.92
C ASP A 194 23.02 24.88 17.51
N LEU A 195 21.76 24.82 17.06
CA LEU A 195 20.88 25.98 17.05
C LEU A 195 19.65 25.70 17.92
N LEU A 196 19.81 26.02 19.21
CA LEU A 196 18.73 26.39 20.11
C LEU A 196 17.95 27.56 19.51
N ILE A 197 16.73 27.32 19.03
CA ILE A 197 15.74 28.39 18.84
C ILE A 197 14.63 28.15 19.87
N ASP A 198 14.83 28.81 21.00
CA ASP A 198 13.83 29.09 22.02
C ASP A 198 12.56 29.72 21.41
N ASP A 199 11.43 29.19 21.86
CA ASP A 199 10.25 29.96 22.28
C ASP A 199 9.82 31.15 21.41
N ILE A 200 9.01 30.88 20.38
CA ILE A 200 8.07 31.88 19.86
C ILE A 200 6.62 31.39 20.05
N GLY A 201 6.10 31.65 21.25
CA GLY A 201 4.93 32.52 21.38
C GLY A 201 3.61 31.95 20.88
N SER A 202 3.04 31.06 21.69
CA SER A 202 1.60 30.84 21.82
C SER A 202 0.86 32.16 22.14
N GLU A 203 0.26 32.82 21.14
CA GLU A 203 -0.77 33.85 21.37
C GLU A 203 -1.88 33.81 20.28
N LEU A 204 -2.82 32.87 20.43
CA LEU A 204 -4.17 32.99 19.85
C LEU A 204 -5.18 32.59 20.92
N SER A 205 -5.42 33.48 21.88
CA SER A 205 -6.60 33.41 22.74
C SER A 205 -7.79 34.03 22.00
N GLU A 206 -8.78 33.20 21.64
CA GLU A 206 -10.08 33.67 21.16
C GLU A 206 -10.82 34.42 22.27
N GLU A 207 -10.99 35.74 22.09
CA GLU A 207 -11.90 36.54 22.91
C GLU A 207 -13.36 36.14 22.64
N LYS A 208 -14.14 35.97 23.72
CA LYS A 208 -15.59 35.86 23.66
C LYS A 208 -16.19 37.22 23.32
N TYR A 209 -16.87 37.31 22.19
CA TYR A 209 -17.73 38.45 21.86
C TYR A 209 -19.00 38.38 22.70
N ASP A 210 -19.08 39.19 23.77
CA ASP A 210 -20.34 39.50 24.43
C ASP A 210 -21.10 40.54 23.58
N TYR A 211 -22.13 40.08 22.88
CA TYR A 211 -23.12 40.94 22.25
C TYR A 211 -24.12 41.38 23.32
N ASP A 212 -23.78 42.45 24.05
CA ASP A 212 -24.74 43.18 24.86
C ASP A 212 -25.29 44.35 24.03
N SER A 213 -26.47 44.14 23.42
CA SER A 213 -27.28 45.23 22.89
C SER A 213 -28.56 45.30 23.70
N ASP A 214 -28.55 46.28 24.58
CA ASP A 214 -29.65 46.74 25.41
C ASP A 214 -31.01 46.80 24.71
N ASN A 215 -31.97 46.16 25.37
CA ASN A 215 -33.22 46.75 25.84
C ASN A 215 -34.07 47.59 24.87
N VAL A 216 -35.14 46.99 24.37
CA VAL A 216 -36.44 47.68 24.26
C VAL A 216 -37.54 46.79 24.84
N GLU A 217 -37.66 46.80 26.17
CA GLU A 217 -38.97 46.69 26.81
C GLU A 217 -39.81 47.90 26.39
N ASN A 218 -40.93 47.67 25.70
CA ASN A 218 -42.13 48.41 26.06
C ASN A 218 -43.42 47.63 25.77
N LYS A 219 -44.12 47.40 26.87
CA LYS A 219 -45.54 47.05 27.04
C LYS A 219 -46.45 47.67 25.96
N LYS A 220 -47.37 46.90 25.40
CA LYS A 220 -48.76 46.73 25.91
C LYS A 220 -49.59 45.91 24.92
#